data_AF-A0A8T7BMY0-F1
#
_entry.id   AF-A0A8T7BMY0-F1
#
_cell.length_a   1.000
_cell.length_b   1.000
_cell.length_c   1.000
_cell.angle_alpha   90.00
_cell.angle_beta   90.00
_cell.angle_gamma   90.00
#
_symmetry.space_group_name_H-M   'P 1'
#
loop_
_entity.id
_entity.type
_entity.pdbx_description
1 polymer ?
#
loop_
_entity_poly.entity_id
_entity_poly.type
_entity_poly.pdbx_seq_one_letter_code
_entity_poly.pdbx_strand_id
1 'polypeptide(L)'
;LVVFSIVGLDKLKIDDPVGAISVHGVVGCWGLIAVTLTNADATLGAQLMGLVTIFLWTFVMSLIVWGIIKAVMGIRVSEEEEYEGLDTGECGVEAYPEFVNN
;
A
#
# COMPACT_ATOMS: atom_id res chain seq x y z
N LEU A 1 0.48 7.46 15.55
CA LEU A 1 1.39 6.73 14.62
C LEU A 1 0.92 6.90 13.18
N VAL A 2 -0.29 6.43 12.83
CA VAL A 2 -0.86 6.52 11.46
C VAL A 2 -0.81 7.94 10.87
N VAL A 3 -1.38 8.94 11.56
CA VAL A 3 -1.43 10.32 11.05
C VAL A 3 -0.02 10.88 10.77
N PHE A 4 0.93 10.62 11.65
CA PHE A 4 2.32 11.05 11.44
C PHE A 4 2.99 10.33 10.27
N SER A 5 2.66 9.05 10.05
CA SER A 5 3.13 8.28 8.90
C SER A 5 2.57 8.84 7.59
N ILE A 6 1.27 9.10 7.51
CA ILE A 6 0.61 9.68 6.33
C ILE A 6 1.27 11.01 5.96
N VAL A 7 1.32 11.96 6.91
CA VAL A 7 1.94 13.27 6.68
C VAL A 7 3.43 13.15 6.32
N GLY A 8 4.11 12.13 6.84
CA GLY A 8 5.50 11.84 6.48
C GLY A 8 5.66 11.38 5.04
N LEU A 9 4.83 10.42 4.60
CA LEU A 9 4.81 9.91 3.23
C LEU A 9 4.43 11.00 2.23
N ASP A 10 3.42 11.82 2.55
CA ASP A 10 3.00 12.96 1.73
C ASP A 10 4.15 13.95 1.51
N LYS A 11 4.90 14.27 2.57
CA LYS A 11 6.08 15.14 2.49
C LYS A 11 7.21 14.54 1.67
N LEU A 12 7.30 13.21 1.62
CA LEU A 12 8.24 12.48 0.77
C LEU A 12 7.72 12.32 -0.67
N LYS A 13 6.52 12.83 -0.98
CA LYS A 13 5.83 12.66 -2.26
C LYS A 13 5.62 11.19 -2.63
N ILE A 14 5.39 10.35 -1.61
CA ILE A 14 4.97 8.97 -1.79
C ILE A 14 3.45 8.96 -1.69
N ASP A 15 2.80 8.76 -2.83
CA ASP A 15 1.35 8.63 -2.89
C ASP A 15 0.95 7.23 -2.42
N ASP A 16 0.35 7.16 -1.22
CA ASP A 16 -0.22 5.96 -0.59
C ASP A 16 -1.75 6.13 -0.60
N PRO A 17 -2.45 5.76 -1.69
CA PRO A 17 -3.79 6.30 -2.00
C PRO A 17 -4.84 6.01 -0.94
N VAL A 18 -4.68 4.92 -0.19
CA VAL A 18 -5.61 4.49 0.86
C VAL A 18 -4.96 4.47 2.24
N GLY A 19 -3.73 4.97 2.37
CA GLY A 19 -2.97 4.94 3.62
C GLY A 19 -2.51 3.54 4.04
N ALA A 20 -2.40 2.59 3.10
CA ALA A 20 -2.10 1.19 3.37
C ALA A 20 -0.74 1.00 4.06
N ILE A 21 0.30 1.73 3.62
CA ILE A 21 1.62 1.69 4.24
C ILE A 21 1.53 2.20 5.68
N SER A 22 0.76 3.26 5.90
CA SER A 22 0.62 3.87 7.22
C SER A 22 -0.15 3.01 8.22
N VAL A 23 -1.28 2.41 7.82
CA VAL A 23 -2.14 1.63 8.74
C VAL A 23 -1.72 0.16 8.87
N HIS A 24 -1.14 -0.45 7.83
CA HIS A 24 -0.72 -1.85 7.87
C HIS A 24 0.80 -1.97 8.04
N GLY A 25 1.59 -1.25 7.25
CA GLY A 25 3.06 -1.32 7.32
C GLY A 25 3.60 -0.77 8.64
N VAL A 26 3.41 0.53 8.89
CA VAL A 26 4.01 1.22 10.05
C VAL A 26 3.42 0.73 11.37
N VAL A 27 2.09 0.59 11.45
CA VAL A 27 1.45 0.06 12.67
C VAL A 27 1.75 -1.43 12.85
N GLY A 28 1.85 -2.22 11.79
CA GLY A 28 2.25 -3.63 11.86
C GLY A 28 3.67 -3.81 12.40
N CYS A 29 4.62 -3.00 11.91
CA CYS A 29 5.98 -2.95 12.44
C CYS A 29 5.98 -2.62 13.95
N TRP A 30 5.24 -1.59 14.37
CA TRP A 30 5.09 -1.28 15.78
C TRP A 30 4.47 -2.44 16.58
N GLY A 31 3.44 -3.08 16.04
CA GLY A 31 2.76 -4.22 16.65
C GLY A 31 3.70 -5.38 16.95
N LEU A 32 4.57 -5.75 16.01
CA LEU A 32 5.59 -6.80 16.23
C LEU A 32 6.54 -6.46 17.38
N ILE A 33 7.00 -5.21 17.46
CA ILE A 33 7.86 -4.76 18.57
C ILE A 33 7.09 -4.76 19.89
N ALA A 34 5.83 -4.32 19.89
CA ALA A 34 5.02 -4.28 21.10
C ALA A 34 4.77 -5.66 21.73
N VAL A 35 4.90 -6.77 20.99
CA VAL A 35 4.80 -8.13 21.53
C VAL A 35 5.82 -8.37 22.66
N THR A 36 7.01 -7.77 22.58
CA THR A 36 8.03 -7.93 23.64
C THR A 36 7.64 -7.24 24.95
N LEU A 37 6.63 -6.37 24.92
CA LEU A 37 6.11 -5.69 26.11
C LEU A 37 5.02 -6.51 26.81
N THR A 38 4.39 -7.44 26.10
CA THR A 38 3.21 -8.18 26.58
C THR A 38 3.46 -9.69 26.71
N ASN A 39 4.55 -10.20 26.14
CA ASN A 39 4.93 -11.61 26.22
C ASN A 39 6.39 -11.74 26.68
N ALA A 40 6.61 -12.37 27.84
CA ALA A 40 7.93 -12.55 28.44
C ALA A 40 8.84 -13.50 27.64
N ASP A 41 8.28 -14.40 26.83
CA ASP A 41 9.04 -15.33 25.99
C ASP A 41 9.48 -14.67 24.66
N ALA A 42 8.90 -13.52 24.31
CA ALA A 42 9.22 -12.82 23.08
C ALA A 42 10.51 -12.00 23.23
N THR A 43 11.48 -12.24 22.36
CA THR A 43 12.72 -11.46 22.30
C THR A 43 12.66 -10.41 21.19
N LEU A 44 13.28 -9.25 21.44
CA LEU A 44 13.40 -8.21 20.41
C LEU A 44 14.10 -8.71 19.14
N GLY A 45 15.13 -9.55 19.30
CA GLY A 45 15.86 -10.15 18.18
C GLY A 45 14.97 -11.02 17.28
N ALA A 46 14.10 -11.85 17.87
CA ALA A 46 13.15 -12.67 17.11
C ALA A 46 12.11 -11.80 16.38
N GLN A 47 11.57 -10.76 17.02
CA GLN A 47 10.59 -9.86 16.40
C GLN A 47 11.20 -9.07 15.22
N LEU A 48 12.42 -8.57 15.38
CA LEU A 48 13.14 -7.89 14.29
C LEU A 48 13.46 -8.82 13.12
N MET A 49 13.87 -10.06 13.41
CA MET A 49 14.12 -11.06 12.38
C MET A 49 12.83 -11.41 11.62
N GLY A 50 11.72 -11.59 12.34
CA GLY A 50 10.40 -11.80 11.73
C GLY A 50 9.97 -10.62 10.85
N LEU A 51 10.12 -9.38 11.35
CA LEU A 51 9.82 -8.17 10.60
C LEU A 51 10.61 -8.09 9.29
N VAL A 52 11.94 -8.27 9.35
CA VAL A 52 12.81 -8.24 8.17
C VAL A 52 12.43 -9.36 7.19
N THR A 53 12.14 -10.56 7.71
CA THR A 53 11.73 -11.70 6.88
C THR A 53 10.43 -11.41 6.13
N ILE A 54 9.40 -10.91 6.83
CA ILE A 54 8.12 -10.55 6.24
C ILE A 54 8.31 -9.44 5.19
N PHE A 55 9.07 -8.39 5.52
CA PHE A 55 9.29 -7.26 4.63
C PHE A 55 10.02 -7.68 3.35
N LEU A 56 11.15 -8.38 3.48
CA LEU A 56 11.94 -8.81 2.33
C LEU A 56 11.17 -9.79 1.45
N TRP A 57 10.51 -10.78 2.06
CA TRP A 57 9.72 -11.75 1.31
C TRP A 57 8.59 -11.08 0.54
N THR A 58 7.77 -10.27 1.20
CA THR A 58 6.62 -9.62 0.57
C THR A 58 7.08 -8.63 -0.50
N PHE A 59 8.07 -7.77 -0.22
CA PHE A 59 8.57 -6.80 -1.18
C PHE A 59 9.17 -7.46 -2.44
N VAL A 60 10.05 -8.47 -2.27
CA VAL A 60 10.68 -9.14 -3.42
C VAL A 60 9.66 -9.91 -4.24
N MET A 61 8.78 -10.68 -3.60
CA MET A 61 7.76 -11.45 -4.33
C MET A 61 6.76 -10.54 -5.02
N SER A 62 6.34 -9.43 -4.40
CA SER A 62 5.52 -8.42 -5.05
C SER A 62 6.21 -7.81 -6.26
N LEU A 63 7.49 -7.42 -6.17
CA LEU A 63 8.22 -6.88 -7.32
C LEU A 63 8.28 -7.87 -8.49
N ILE A 64 8.48 -9.16 -8.20
CA ILE A 64 8.48 -10.21 -9.22
C ILE A 64 7.10 -10.31 -9.87
N VAL A 65 6.04 -10.47 -9.07
CA VAL A 65 4.67 -10.65 -9.57
C VAL A 65 4.21 -9.42 -10.36
N TRP A 66 4.34 -8.22 -9.80
CA TRP A 66 3.98 -6.98 -10.48
C TRP A 66 4.82 -6.75 -11.73
N GLY A 67 6.11 -7.11 -11.70
CA GLY A 67 7.00 -7.04 -12.86
C GLY A 67 6.55 -7.96 -14.00
N ILE A 68 6.13 -9.18 -13.69
CA ILE A 68 5.57 -10.13 -14.67
C ILE A 68 4.27 -9.60 -15.26
N ILE A 69 3.33 -9.15 -14.42
CA ILE A 69 2.04 -8.62 -14.91
C ILE A 69 2.28 -7.40 -15.80
N LYS A 70 3.18 -6.49 -15.38
CA LYS A 70 3.57 -5.32 -16.16
C LYS A 70 4.13 -5.68 -17.54
N ALA A 71 4.93 -6.75 -17.62
CA ALA A 71 5.54 -7.19 -18.88
C ALA A 71 4.55 -7.91 -19.82
N VAL A 72 3.53 -8.59 -19.28
CA VAL A 72 2.59 -9.40 -20.07
C VAL A 72 1.39 -8.59 -20.54
N MET A 73 0.81 -7.75 -19.68
CA MET A 73 -0.45 -7.06 -19.97
C MET A 73 -0.49 -5.60 -19.51
N GLY A 74 0.54 -5.11 -18.81
CA GLY A 74 0.51 -3.80 -18.15
C GLY A 74 -0.20 -3.84 -16.80
N ILE A 75 0.03 -2.83 -15.96
CA ILE A 75 -0.56 -2.70 -14.60
C ILE A 75 -1.18 -1.33 -14.33
N ARG A 76 -1.08 -0.39 -15.28
CA ARG A 76 -1.61 0.97 -15.17
C ARG A 76 -2.31 1.30 -16.48
N VAL A 77 -3.43 2.00 -16.39
CA VAL A 77 -4.17 2.53 -17.53
C VAL A 77 -3.34 3.58 -18.28
N SER A 78 -3.81 3.99 -19.46
CA SER A 78 -3.16 5.07 -20.21
C SER A 78 -3.27 6.43 -19.46
N GLU A 79 -2.39 7.39 -19.78
CA GLU A 79 -2.46 8.73 -19.17
C GLU A 79 -3.77 9.46 -19.51
N GLU A 80 -4.36 9.18 -20.67
CA GLU A 80 -5.65 9.72 -21.10
C GLU A 80 -6.79 9.15 -20.24
N GLU A 81 -6.86 7.81 -20.09
CA GLU A 81 -7.86 7.16 -19.22
C GLU A 81 -7.67 7.54 -17.74
N GLU A 82 -6.44 7.73 -17.27
CA GLU A 82 -6.18 8.20 -15.91
C GLU A 82 -6.71 9.63 -15.69
N TYR A 83 -6.64 10.48 -16.72
CA TYR A 83 -7.16 11.85 -16.67
C TYR A 83 -8.69 11.91 -16.75
N GLU A 84 -9.30 11.08 -17.59
CA GLU A 84 -10.77 10.99 -17.74
C GLU A 84 -11.44 10.31 -16.54
N GLY A 85 -10.72 9.43 -15.84
CA GLY A 85 -11.23 8.64 -14.73
C GLY A 85 -11.65 7.23 -15.17
N LEU A 86 -11.32 6.23 -14.33
CA LEU A 86 -11.54 4.83 -14.68
C LEU A 86 -13.02 4.43 -14.73
N ASP A 87 -13.93 5.19 -14.11
CA ASP A 87 -15.36 4.88 -14.13
C ASP A 87 -15.92 4.87 -15.57
N THR A 88 -15.62 5.91 -16.35
CA THR A 88 -16.05 5.97 -17.76
C THR A 88 -15.28 4.98 -18.64
N GLY A 89 -13.97 4.80 -18.42
CA GLY A 89 -13.15 3.88 -19.21
C GLY A 89 -13.43 2.39 -18.98
N GLU A 90 -13.66 1.97 -17.73
CA GLU A 90 -13.85 0.56 -17.37
C GLU A 90 -15.33 0.17 -17.20
N CYS A 91 -16.16 1.06 -16.64
CA CYS A 91 -17.56 0.76 -16.35
C CYS A 91 -18.52 1.30 -17.42
N GLY A 92 -18.06 2.21 -18.29
CA GLY A 92 -18.87 2.84 -19.34
C GLY A 92 -19.93 3.82 -18.81
N VAL A 93 -19.92 4.09 -17.51
CA VAL A 93 -20.81 5.01 -16.80
C VAL A 93 -20.04 5.63 -15.64
N GLU A 94 -20.28 6.91 -15.38
CA GLU A 94 -19.78 7.59 -14.18
C GLU A 94 -20.33 6.93 -12.92
N ALA A 95 -19.55 6.85 -11.84
CA ALA A 95 -20.01 6.24 -10.59
C ALA A 95 -21.21 6.98 -9.97
N TYR A 96 -21.32 8.28 -10.22
CA TYR A 96 -22.43 9.11 -9.74
C TYR A 96 -23.00 10.03 -10.84
N PRO A 97 -23.72 9.49 -11.82
CA PRO A 97 -24.22 10.21 -13.00
C PRO A 97 -25.07 11.44 -12.63
N GLU A 98 -25.76 11.41 -11.49
CA GLU A 98 -26.61 12.48 -10.98
C GLU A 98 -25.87 13.75 -10.55
N PHE A 99 -24.56 13.69 -10.31
CA PHE A 99 -23.74 14.86 -9.97
C PHE A 99 -22.94 15.40 -11.16
N VAL A 100 -22.92 14.67 -12.27
CA VAL A 100 -22.26 15.06 -13.52
C VAL A 100 -23.30 15.79 -14.37
N ASN A 101 -23.54 17.06 -14.03
CA ASN A 101 -24.42 17.90 -14.83
C ASN A 101 -23.73 18.19 -16.18
N ASN A 102 -24.42 17.87 -17.28
CA ASN A 102 -24.15 18.46 -18.59
C ASN A 102 -24.40 19.97 -18.56
#